data_AF-A0A4U1CBC3-F1
#
_entry.id   AF-A0A4U1CBC3-F1
#
_cell.length_a   1.000
_cell.length_b   1.000
_cell.length_c   1.000
_cell.angle_alpha   90.00
_cell.angle_beta   90.00
_cell.angle_gamma   90.00
#
_symmetry.space_group_name_H-M   'P 1'
#
loop_
_entity.id
_entity.type
_entity.pdbx_description
1 polymer ?
#
loop_
_entity_poly.entity_id
_entity_poly.type
_entity_poly.pdbx_seq_one_letter_code
_entity_poly.pdbx_strand_id
1 'polypeptide(L)'
;MKKAFLLFALLFVSTFAFSQNVISLFGKASEFFNYLEAGKFDTAHLYFDETERTKITPENLQKLWISVKSQLGDVEYIDPIQSKIQGEFYAVTLEGKFDRDVQTFVLMFNKSEKVVGLFMPPKAVGYTKPFYVNTDLYTESSVYLQSPGHQLAAIVTVPKDVTNFPIVVLVHGSGPSDMDGTVGPNKPLKDIATGLASQGIGSVRYVKRTVIYPAEFAKAFTVKEEVMDDAVAAVALAKTIKGADVKNIYLFGHSLGGMLAPRIATLAPDLKGMIIAAAPARKLTDIIVEQNKYIVTQAKDTTGQAQKYLDEALKLIEPSRLTKLGTTIKPDSIIIGLPASYWVDLNAYNQVATAKASLKKVLVIQGGNDFQVSETDFNLWKTGLAGKTNATFKFYPEVNHLLSAQLEKGNSSQYQTMVNVAENVVKDIAAWIKQ
;
A
#
# COMPACT_ATOMS: atom_id res chain seq x y z
N MET A 1 16.76 9.52 24.92
CA MET A 1 15.76 10.54 24.53
C MET A 1 15.60 10.50 23.02
N LYS A 2 14.63 9.72 22.51
CA LYS A 2 14.37 9.56 21.07
C LYS A 2 13.15 10.40 20.72
N LYS A 3 13.37 11.56 20.09
CA LYS A 3 12.30 12.33 19.43
C LYS A 3 12.24 11.86 17.98
N ALA A 4 11.33 10.94 17.69
CA ALA A 4 10.97 10.59 16.32
C ALA A 4 10.06 11.71 15.78
N PHE A 5 10.50 12.40 14.73
CA PHE A 5 9.68 13.39 14.04
C PHE A 5 8.62 12.70 13.18
N LEU A 6 7.43 13.31 13.17
CA LEU A 6 6.19 12.85 12.56
C LEU A 6 6.34 12.53 11.06
N LEU A 7 5.64 11.46 10.64
CA LEU A 7 5.48 11.01 9.27
C LEU A 7 4.09 11.45 8.77
N PHE A 8 4.01 12.17 7.65
CA PHE A 8 2.79 12.23 6.83
C PHE A 8 3.13 11.82 5.41
N ALA A 9 2.56 10.69 4.99
CA ALA A 9 2.61 10.19 3.63
C ALA A 9 1.39 10.72 2.86
N LEU A 10 1.63 11.48 1.80
CA LEU A 10 0.67 11.72 0.72
C LEU A 10 1.43 11.62 -0.60
N LEU A 11 1.23 10.50 -1.30
CA LEU A 11 1.65 10.28 -2.69
C LEU A 11 0.50 10.75 -3.60
N PHE A 12 0.77 11.61 -4.58
CA PHE A 12 0.27 11.52 -5.96
C PHE A 12 0.75 12.67 -6.87
N VAL A 13 0.70 12.38 -8.17
CA VAL A 13 1.48 12.84 -9.34
C VAL A 13 0.87 14.06 -10.04
N SER A 14 1.67 14.90 -10.70
CA SER A 14 1.32 15.46 -12.03
C SER A 14 2.56 15.98 -12.79
N THR A 15 2.99 15.30 -13.84
CA THR A 15 4.06 15.72 -14.76
C THR A 15 3.50 16.56 -15.90
N PHE A 16 3.88 17.84 -16.06
CA PHE A 16 3.86 18.54 -17.38
C PHE A 16 4.76 19.80 -17.50
N ALA A 17 5.63 20.11 -16.52
CA ALA A 17 6.57 21.26 -16.59
C ALA A 17 8.05 20.85 -16.52
N PHE A 18 8.40 19.68 -17.06
CA PHE A 18 9.42 18.82 -16.45
C PHE A 18 10.89 19.12 -16.78
N SER A 19 11.24 19.93 -17.78
CA SER A 19 12.67 20.05 -18.18
C SER A 19 13.42 21.19 -17.47
N GLN A 20 12.83 22.39 -17.36
CA GLN A 20 13.54 23.56 -16.83
C GLN A 20 13.55 23.60 -15.29
N ASN A 21 12.47 23.17 -14.64
CA ASN A 21 12.39 23.16 -13.17
C ASN A 21 13.24 22.03 -12.55
N VAL A 22 13.38 20.87 -13.20
CA VAL A 22 14.10 19.72 -12.61
C VAL A 22 15.60 19.99 -12.47
N ILE A 23 16.23 20.60 -13.48
CA ILE A 23 17.66 20.94 -13.44
C ILE A 23 17.92 22.00 -12.35
N SER A 24 17.06 23.02 -12.25
CA SER A 24 17.12 24.04 -11.18
C SER A 24 17.02 23.40 -9.79
N LEU A 25 16.03 22.53 -9.59
CA LEU A 25 15.80 21.85 -8.32
C LEU A 25 16.94 20.88 -7.95
N PHE A 26 17.51 20.17 -8.92
CA PHE A 26 18.68 19.32 -8.71
C PHE A 26 19.89 20.15 -8.28
N GLY A 27 20.16 21.26 -8.98
CA GLY A 27 21.24 22.19 -8.62
C GLY A 27 21.06 22.73 -7.19
N LYS A 28 19.86 23.21 -6.85
CA LYS A 28 19.55 23.71 -5.50
C LYS A 28 19.68 22.63 -4.42
N ALA A 29 19.28 21.40 -4.73
CA ALA A 29 19.41 20.28 -3.82
C ALA A 29 20.88 19.93 -3.55
N SER A 30 21.72 19.87 -4.59
CA SER A 30 23.17 19.67 -4.44
C SER A 30 23.83 20.82 -3.67
N GLU A 31 23.50 22.07 -4.01
CA GLU A 31 24.05 23.25 -3.30
C GLU A 31 23.71 23.24 -1.82
N PHE A 32 22.47 22.88 -1.46
CA PHE A 32 22.06 22.75 -0.07
C PHE A 32 22.97 21.80 0.72
N PHE A 33 23.24 20.60 0.19
CA PHE A 33 24.15 19.64 0.84
C PHE A 33 25.61 20.09 0.81
N ASN A 34 26.05 20.78 -0.25
CA ASN A 34 27.38 21.40 -0.29
C ASN A 34 27.56 22.44 0.82
N TYR A 35 26.52 23.21 1.14
CA TYR A 35 26.57 24.15 2.27
C TYR A 35 26.59 23.45 3.62
N LEU A 36 25.86 22.34 3.79
CA LEU A 36 25.95 21.53 5.01
C LEU A 36 27.36 20.97 5.20
N GLU A 37 27.96 20.41 4.14
CA GLU A 37 29.31 19.86 4.21
C GLU A 37 30.37 20.94 4.44
N ALA A 38 30.19 22.12 3.87
CA ALA A 38 31.06 23.27 4.12
C ALA A 38 30.84 23.92 5.50
N GLY A 39 29.94 23.41 6.35
CA GLY A 39 29.61 23.97 7.66
C GLY A 39 28.87 25.32 7.60
N LYS A 40 28.33 25.70 6.43
CA LYS A 40 27.64 26.96 6.17
C LYS A 40 26.13 26.84 6.44
N PHE A 41 25.78 26.50 7.68
CA PHE A 41 24.40 26.20 8.06
C PHE A 41 23.45 27.38 7.91
N ASP A 42 23.91 28.61 8.16
CA ASP A 42 23.11 29.82 7.93
C ASP A 42 22.78 30.01 6.45
N THR A 43 23.70 29.64 5.54
CA THR A 43 23.46 29.71 4.09
C THR A 43 22.51 28.60 3.63
N ALA A 44 22.70 27.37 4.13
CA ALA A 44 21.77 26.27 3.88
C ALA A 44 20.35 26.59 4.38
N HIS A 45 20.23 27.29 5.51
CA HIS A 45 18.94 27.71 6.08
C HIS A 45 18.12 28.61 5.15
N LEU A 46 18.78 29.43 4.31
CA LEU A 46 18.10 30.32 3.35
C LEU A 46 17.40 29.58 2.19
N TYR A 47 17.69 28.29 2.01
CA TYR A 47 16.98 27.44 1.04
C TYR A 47 15.58 27.09 1.51
N PHE A 48 15.32 27.11 2.82
CA PHE A 48 13.99 26.84 3.36
C PHE A 48 13.00 27.96 3.06
N ASP A 49 11.74 27.58 2.91
CA ASP A 49 10.62 28.50 2.86
C ASP A 49 10.54 29.33 4.16
N GLU A 50 9.96 30.54 4.10
CA GLU A 50 9.76 31.40 5.27
C GLU A 50 9.14 30.67 6.45
N THR A 51 8.11 29.87 6.19
CA THR A 51 7.40 29.13 7.24
C THR A 51 8.32 28.13 7.94
N GLU A 52 9.12 27.39 7.17
CA GLU A 52 10.01 26.36 7.71
C GLU A 52 11.25 26.96 8.38
N ARG A 53 11.73 28.12 7.92
CA ARG A 53 12.82 28.86 8.58
C ARG A 53 12.50 29.25 10.01
N THR A 54 11.22 29.44 10.36
CA THR A 54 10.81 29.71 11.75
C THR A 54 10.85 28.48 12.65
N LYS A 55 10.82 27.27 12.07
CA LYS A 55 10.74 26.00 12.79
C LYS A 55 12.08 25.27 12.88
N ILE A 56 12.93 25.43 11.86
CA ILE A 56 14.24 24.78 11.73
C ILE A 56 15.29 25.87 11.84
N THR A 57 16.17 25.82 12.83
CA THR A 57 17.28 26.77 12.97
C THR A 57 18.56 26.26 12.28
N PRO A 58 19.52 27.15 11.96
CA PRO A 58 20.87 26.73 11.51
C PRO A 58 21.53 25.72 12.48
N GLU A 59 21.32 25.88 13.79
CA GLU A 59 21.82 24.95 14.80
C GLU A 59 21.15 23.56 14.72
N ASN A 60 19.87 23.49 14.32
CA ASN A 60 19.22 22.20 14.05
C ASN A 60 19.85 21.49 12.85
N LEU A 61 20.16 22.23 11.78
CA LEU A 61 20.85 21.68 10.61
C LEU A 61 22.25 21.19 10.96
N GLN A 62 22.99 21.95 11.77
CA GLN A 62 24.30 21.55 12.26
C GLN A 62 24.23 20.24 13.07
N LYS A 63 23.30 20.16 14.03
CA LYS A 63 23.13 18.94 14.85
C LYS A 63 22.73 17.74 14.01
N LEU A 64 21.85 17.92 13.03
CA LEU A 64 21.47 16.88 12.08
C LEU A 64 22.71 16.41 11.29
N TRP A 65 23.46 17.33 10.70
CA TRP A 65 24.61 17.00 9.86
C TRP A 65 25.72 16.29 10.62
N ILE A 66 26.02 16.75 11.84
CA ILE A 66 26.96 16.07 12.75
C ILE A 66 26.45 14.65 13.06
N SER A 67 25.16 14.47 13.32
CA SER A 67 24.59 13.15 13.56
C SER A 67 24.72 12.23 12.35
N VAL A 68 24.47 12.73 11.14
CA VAL A 68 24.63 11.98 9.87
C VAL A 68 26.09 11.54 9.71
N LYS A 69 27.05 12.48 9.79
CA LYS A 69 28.48 12.17 9.67
C LYS A 69 28.99 11.26 10.79
N SER A 70 28.44 11.36 12.00
CA SER A 70 28.84 10.44 13.09
C SER A 70 28.48 8.99 12.78
N GLN A 71 27.35 8.77 12.10
CA GLN A 71 26.84 7.43 11.76
C GLN A 71 27.48 6.91 10.47
N LEU A 72 27.43 7.70 9.41
CA LEU A 72 27.77 7.29 8.05
C LEU A 72 29.21 7.61 7.67
N GLY A 73 29.88 8.50 8.42
CA GLY A 73 31.24 9.01 8.24
C GLY A 73 31.35 10.12 7.19
N ASP A 74 32.50 10.21 6.50
CA ASP A 74 32.79 11.32 5.57
C ASP A 74 32.06 11.15 4.23
N VAL A 75 31.60 12.26 3.66
CA VAL A 75 30.88 12.29 2.38
C VAL A 75 31.85 12.03 1.23
N GLU A 76 31.53 11.07 0.37
CA GLU A 76 32.18 10.89 -0.93
C GLU A 76 31.46 11.73 -2.00
N TYR A 77 30.13 11.57 -2.11
CA TYR A 77 29.28 12.39 -2.98
C TYR A 77 27.83 12.43 -2.47
N ILE A 78 27.08 13.46 -2.88
CA ILE A 78 25.63 13.54 -2.67
C ILE A 78 24.99 14.08 -3.95
N ASP A 79 24.41 13.18 -4.73
CA ASP A 79 23.91 13.50 -6.07
C ASP A 79 22.41 13.28 -6.18
N PRO A 80 21.67 14.20 -6.82
CA PRO A 80 20.27 14.01 -7.12
C PRO A 80 20.11 12.89 -8.16
N ILE A 81 19.34 11.88 -7.82
CA ILE A 81 19.11 10.70 -8.67
C ILE A 81 17.71 10.67 -9.28
N GLN A 82 16.75 11.39 -8.69
CA GLN A 82 15.37 11.40 -9.15
C GLN A 82 14.64 12.67 -8.69
N SER A 83 13.68 13.15 -9.49
CA SER A 83 12.62 14.05 -9.02
C SER A 83 11.25 13.44 -9.28
N LYS A 84 10.28 13.72 -8.41
CA LYS A 84 8.86 13.45 -8.65
C LYS A 84 7.99 14.57 -8.10
N ILE A 85 6.80 14.74 -8.67
CA ILE A 85 5.80 15.68 -8.13
C ILE A 85 4.94 14.93 -7.11
N GLN A 86 4.71 15.57 -5.97
CA GLN A 86 4.01 14.99 -4.83
C GLN A 86 3.05 16.03 -4.26
N GLY A 87 1.79 15.98 -4.71
CA GLY A 87 0.78 17.00 -4.43
C GLY A 87 1.18 18.35 -5.03
N GLU A 88 1.25 19.39 -4.19
CA GLU A 88 1.68 20.73 -4.60
C GLU A 88 3.20 20.95 -4.56
N PHE A 89 3.97 19.91 -4.23
CA PHE A 89 5.41 19.98 -4.00
C PHE A 89 6.20 19.15 -5.03
N TYR A 90 7.48 19.47 -5.15
CA TYR A 90 8.46 18.70 -5.91
C TYR A 90 9.39 17.97 -4.94
N ALA A 91 9.44 16.64 -5.01
CA ALA A 91 10.37 15.82 -4.26
C ALA A 91 11.63 15.56 -5.10
N VAL A 92 12.80 15.95 -4.62
CA VAL A 92 14.10 15.58 -5.19
C VAL A 92 14.74 14.54 -4.28
N THR A 93 14.99 13.36 -4.82
CA THR A 93 15.70 12.27 -4.15
C THR A 93 17.20 12.37 -4.48
N LEU A 94 18.04 12.38 -3.46
CA LEU A 94 19.49 12.36 -3.56
C LEU A 94 20.04 11.06 -2.99
N GLU A 95 21.06 10.51 -3.64
CA GLU A 95 21.89 9.46 -3.08
C GLU A 95 23.15 10.08 -2.49
N GLY A 96 23.33 9.92 -1.18
CA GLY A 96 24.57 10.28 -0.49
C GLY A 96 25.42 9.04 -0.24
N LYS A 97 26.60 8.99 -0.86
CA LYS A 97 27.63 7.99 -0.57
C LYS A 97 28.58 8.55 0.48
N PHE A 98 28.78 7.78 1.53
CA PHE A 98 29.72 8.04 2.60
C PHE A 98 30.71 6.87 2.73
N ASP A 99 31.81 7.09 3.46
CA ASP A 99 32.86 6.09 3.69
C ASP A 99 32.33 4.76 4.27
N ARG A 100 31.35 4.81 5.18
CA ARG A 100 30.78 3.61 5.83
C ARG A 100 29.50 3.12 5.18
N ASP A 101 28.77 4.01 4.51
CA ASP A 101 27.47 3.61 3.97
C ASP A 101 26.87 4.52 2.88
N VAL A 102 25.76 4.07 2.28
CA VAL A 102 24.93 4.86 1.36
C VAL A 102 23.61 5.25 2.03
N GLN A 103 23.21 6.51 1.93
CA GLN A 103 21.96 7.03 2.47
C GLN A 103 21.22 7.85 1.43
N THR A 104 19.93 7.57 1.27
CA THR A 104 19.05 8.38 0.42
C THR A 104 18.51 9.57 1.21
N PHE A 105 18.50 10.76 0.62
CA PHE A 105 17.83 11.95 1.14
C PHE A 105 16.70 12.35 0.22
N VAL A 106 15.65 12.99 0.76
CA VAL A 106 14.59 13.59 -0.04
C VAL A 106 14.40 15.04 0.40
N LEU A 107 14.59 15.98 -0.53
CA LEU A 107 14.23 17.38 -0.35
C LEU A 107 12.89 17.66 -1.03
N MET A 108 11.96 18.22 -0.28
CA MET A 108 10.67 18.68 -0.79
C MET A 108 10.74 20.17 -1.07
N PHE A 109 10.32 20.59 -2.26
CA PHE A 109 10.29 21.97 -2.69
C PHE A 109 8.85 22.44 -2.98
N ASN A 110 8.53 23.68 -2.62
CA ASN A 110 7.28 24.31 -3.06
C ASN A 110 7.38 24.88 -4.48
N LYS A 111 6.29 25.45 -4.99
CA LYS A 111 6.22 26.06 -6.34
C LYS A 111 7.19 27.24 -6.53
N SER A 112 7.68 27.84 -5.43
CA SER A 112 8.70 28.89 -5.43
C SER A 112 10.13 28.33 -5.31
N GLU A 113 10.29 27.01 -5.45
CA GLU A 113 11.57 26.29 -5.36
C GLU A 113 12.30 26.51 -4.02
N LYS A 114 11.53 26.69 -2.94
CA LYS A 114 12.03 26.72 -1.56
C LYS A 114 11.80 25.38 -0.88
N VAL A 115 12.77 24.96 -0.06
CA VAL A 115 12.72 23.70 0.68
C VAL A 115 11.64 23.81 1.76
N VAL A 116 10.70 22.88 1.73
CA VAL A 116 9.63 22.74 2.73
C VAL A 116 9.75 21.44 3.53
N GLY A 117 10.74 20.61 3.23
CA GLY A 117 11.03 19.39 3.99
C GLY A 117 12.33 18.72 3.59
N LEU A 118 13.01 18.12 4.57
CA LEU A 118 14.19 17.28 4.41
C LEU A 118 13.91 15.94 5.11
N PHE A 119 14.05 14.84 4.37
CA PHE A 119 13.77 13.49 4.85
C PHE A 119 14.97 12.58 4.60
N MET A 120 15.23 11.69 5.56
CA MET A 120 16.17 10.57 5.44
C MET A 120 15.38 9.26 5.54
N PRO A 121 14.82 8.75 4.44
CA PRO A 121 14.15 7.45 4.47
C PRO A 121 15.13 6.36 4.94
N PRO A 122 14.67 5.38 5.73
CA PRO A 122 15.50 4.22 6.03
C PRO A 122 15.92 3.54 4.73
N LYS A 123 17.12 2.97 4.70
CA LYS A 123 17.60 2.18 3.58
C LYS A 123 16.55 1.13 3.21
N ALA A 124 16.21 1.07 1.93
CA ALA A 124 15.44 -0.04 1.42
C ALA A 124 16.27 -1.31 1.60
N VAL A 125 15.94 -2.12 2.62
CA VAL A 125 16.41 -3.51 2.65
C VAL A 125 15.88 -4.13 1.36
N GLY A 126 16.77 -4.64 0.51
CA GLY A 126 16.34 -5.29 -0.72
C GLY A 126 15.34 -6.41 -0.41
N TYR A 127 14.35 -6.59 -1.28
CA TYR A 127 13.44 -7.72 -1.18
C TYR A 127 14.23 -9.04 -1.20
N THR A 128 13.91 -9.93 -0.26
CA THR A 128 14.39 -11.33 -0.24
C THR A 128 13.23 -12.28 -0.51
N LYS A 129 13.46 -13.30 -1.34
CA LYS A 129 12.46 -14.34 -1.64
C LYS A 129 12.17 -15.18 -0.38
N PRO A 130 10.92 -15.60 -0.12
CA PRO A 130 10.63 -16.50 0.99
C PRO A 130 11.39 -17.82 0.88
N PHE A 131 11.86 -18.36 2.01
CA PHE A 131 12.64 -19.60 2.06
C PHE A 131 11.86 -20.82 1.56
N TYR A 132 10.52 -20.80 1.66
CA TYR A 132 9.63 -21.89 1.23
C TYR A 132 9.31 -21.85 -0.27
N VAL A 133 9.82 -20.86 -1.00
CA VAL A 133 9.62 -20.75 -2.45
C VAL A 133 10.72 -21.49 -3.19
N ASN A 134 10.33 -22.37 -4.11
CA ASN A 134 11.26 -23.07 -5.01
C ASN A 134 11.08 -22.55 -6.44
N THR A 135 12.09 -21.83 -6.93
CA THR A 135 12.10 -21.20 -8.26
C THR A 135 12.21 -22.20 -9.41
N ASP A 136 12.64 -23.43 -9.13
CA ASP A 136 12.70 -24.47 -10.15
C ASP A 136 11.30 -24.97 -10.52
N LEU A 137 10.31 -24.80 -9.62
CA LEU A 137 8.96 -25.33 -9.76
C LEU A 137 7.98 -24.42 -10.51
N TYR A 138 8.37 -23.21 -10.91
CA TYR A 138 7.46 -22.28 -11.58
C TYR A 138 8.16 -21.38 -12.59
N THR A 139 7.37 -20.72 -13.42
CA THR A 139 7.82 -19.64 -14.32
C THR A 139 6.97 -18.40 -14.09
N GLU A 140 7.57 -17.24 -14.32
CA GLU A 140 6.86 -15.96 -14.37
C GLU A 140 6.94 -15.40 -15.79
N SER A 141 5.83 -14.87 -16.28
CA SER A 141 5.76 -14.22 -17.59
C SER A 141 5.09 -12.87 -17.45
N SER A 142 5.67 -11.86 -18.10
CA SER A 142 5.07 -10.54 -18.22
C SER A 142 4.02 -10.57 -19.32
N VAL A 143 2.82 -10.12 -18.99
CA VAL A 143 1.69 -10.03 -19.92
C VAL A 143 0.98 -8.70 -19.73
N TYR A 144 0.06 -8.40 -20.63
CA TYR A 144 -0.83 -7.28 -20.49
C TYR A 144 -2.25 -7.73 -20.18
N LEU A 145 -2.78 -7.23 -19.08
CA LEU A 145 -4.18 -7.36 -18.73
C LEU A 145 -4.99 -6.34 -19.52
N GLN A 146 -5.89 -6.83 -20.36
CA GLN A 146 -6.84 -6.01 -21.11
C GLN A 146 -8.05 -5.72 -20.24
N SER A 147 -8.14 -4.49 -19.73
CA SER A 147 -9.28 -3.98 -18.98
C SER A 147 -10.08 -3.02 -19.87
N PRO A 148 -11.38 -2.75 -19.64
CA PRO A 148 -12.15 -1.87 -20.51
C PRO A 148 -11.46 -0.52 -20.76
N GLY A 149 -10.97 -0.30 -21.99
CA GLY A 149 -10.26 0.91 -22.41
C GLY A 149 -8.81 1.06 -21.92
N HIS A 150 -8.26 0.07 -21.21
CA HIS A 150 -6.96 0.17 -20.53
C HIS A 150 -6.12 -1.08 -20.69
N GLN A 151 -4.81 -0.90 -20.65
CA GLN A 151 -3.84 -1.99 -20.67
C GLN A 151 -2.97 -1.92 -19.42
N LEU A 152 -3.01 -2.96 -18.59
CA LEU A 152 -2.27 -2.99 -17.32
C LEU A 152 -1.15 -4.01 -17.39
N ALA A 153 0.04 -3.63 -16.93
CA ALA A 153 1.15 -4.57 -16.79
C ALA A 153 0.78 -5.64 -15.75
N ALA A 154 1.01 -6.91 -16.09
CA ALA A 154 0.68 -8.04 -15.25
C ALA A 154 1.75 -9.12 -15.29
N ILE A 155 1.81 -9.91 -14.22
CA ILE A 155 2.63 -11.11 -14.11
C ILE A 155 1.71 -12.31 -13.95
N VAL A 156 1.96 -13.30 -14.80
CA VAL A 156 1.38 -14.63 -14.70
C VAL A 156 2.47 -15.55 -14.15
N THR A 157 2.24 -16.09 -12.96
CA THR A 157 3.11 -17.08 -12.32
C THR A 157 2.44 -18.45 -12.44
N VAL A 158 3.09 -19.41 -13.10
CA VAL A 158 2.52 -20.75 -13.33
C VAL A 158 3.47 -21.86 -12.90
N PRO A 159 2.96 -22.96 -12.30
CA PRO A 159 3.78 -24.11 -11.98
C PRO A 159 4.35 -24.76 -13.24
N LYS A 160 5.60 -25.23 -13.18
CA LYS A 160 6.21 -26.06 -14.23
C LYS A 160 5.71 -27.48 -14.12
N ASP A 161 5.62 -28.17 -15.25
CA ASP A 161 5.32 -29.60 -15.36
C ASP A 161 4.00 -30.03 -14.68
N VAL A 162 3.11 -29.08 -14.41
CA VAL A 162 1.76 -29.31 -13.91
C VAL A 162 0.77 -28.85 -14.97
N THR A 163 -0.19 -29.71 -15.29
CA THR A 163 -1.33 -29.38 -16.15
C THR A 163 -2.62 -29.38 -15.32
N ASN A 164 -3.63 -28.64 -15.77
CA ASN A 164 -4.90 -28.50 -15.07
C ASN A 164 -4.73 -27.96 -13.63
N PHE A 165 -3.88 -26.95 -13.48
CA PHE A 165 -3.65 -26.31 -12.19
C PHE A 165 -4.71 -25.24 -11.90
N PRO A 166 -5.15 -25.08 -10.63
CA PRO A 166 -6.01 -23.98 -10.23
C PRO A 166 -5.26 -22.64 -10.35
N ILE A 167 -5.99 -21.55 -10.53
CA ILE A 167 -5.42 -20.19 -10.62
C ILE A 167 -6.05 -19.27 -9.58
N VAL A 168 -5.22 -18.40 -8.99
CA VAL A 168 -5.66 -17.34 -8.07
C VAL A 168 -5.37 -15.96 -8.67
N VAL A 169 -6.40 -15.14 -8.83
CA VAL A 169 -6.26 -13.72 -9.15
C VAL A 169 -6.03 -12.94 -7.85
N LEU A 170 -4.92 -12.22 -7.73
CA LEU A 170 -4.59 -11.45 -6.52
C LEU A 170 -5.02 -9.99 -6.68
N VAL A 171 -5.87 -9.51 -5.76
CA VAL A 171 -6.41 -8.16 -5.74
C VAL A 171 -5.87 -7.41 -4.53
N HIS A 172 -5.24 -6.27 -4.81
CA HIS A 172 -4.59 -5.36 -3.86
C HIS A 172 -5.56 -4.78 -2.83
N GLY A 173 -4.97 -4.19 -1.78
CA GLY A 173 -5.66 -3.30 -0.86
C GLY A 173 -5.92 -1.90 -1.41
N SER A 174 -6.15 -0.97 -0.49
CA SER A 174 -6.45 0.43 -0.79
C SER A 174 -5.30 1.16 -1.45
N GLY A 175 -5.62 2.10 -2.34
CA GLY A 175 -4.66 3.02 -2.92
C GLY A 175 -3.83 2.41 -4.06
N PRO A 176 -2.84 3.16 -4.56
CA PRO A 176 -2.02 2.75 -5.70
C PRO A 176 -1.08 1.64 -5.31
N SER A 177 -0.96 0.64 -6.17
CA SER A 177 -0.13 -0.53 -5.89
C SER A 177 0.42 -1.12 -7.17
N ASP A 178 1.68 -1.54 -7.12
CA ASP A 178 2.26 -2.41 -8.14
C ASP A 178 1.74 -3.84 -8.00
N MET A 179 2.06 -4.68 -8.98
CA MET A 179 1.66 -6.10 -9.01
C MET A 179 2.19 -6.94 -7.83
N ASP A 180 3.16 -6.44 -7.07
CA ASP A 180 3.79 -7.15 -5.95
C ASP A 180 3.12 -6.80 -4.61
N GLY A 181 2.26 -5.78 -4.59
CA GLY A 181 1.69 -5.23 -3.36
C GLY A 181 2.75 -4.54 -2.50
N THR A 182 3.75 -3.91 -3.11
CA THR A 182 4.96 -3.45 -2.42
C THR A 182 4.65 -2.48 -1.27
N VAL A 183 5.15 -2.79 -0.06
CA VAL A 183 5.13 -1.90 1.11
C VAL A 183 6.51 -1.91 1.77
N GLY A 184 7.25 -0.82 1.62
CA GLY A 184 8.67 -0.78 2.02
C GLY A 184 9.46 -1.88 1.28
N PRO A 185 10.24 -2.72 1.98
CA PRO A 185 10.97 -3.84 1.39
C PRO A 185 10.10 -5.09 1.13
N ASN A 186 8.82 -5.07 1.52
CA ASN A 186 7.94 -6.23 1.53
C ASN A 186 7.12 -6.33 0.24
N LYS A 187 6.90 -7.57 -0.25
CA LYS A 187 6.15 -7.86 -1.48
C LYS A 187 5.11 -8.96 -1.26
N PRO A 188 4.07 -8.73 -0.44
CA PRO A 188 3.17 -9.78 0.02
C PRO A 188 2.42 -10.51 -1.09
N LEU A 189 2.00 -9.82 -2.15
CA LEU A 189 1.31 -10.50 -3.25
C LEU A 189 2.27 -11.35 -4.08
N LYS A 190 3.54 -10.93 -4.22
CA LYS A 190 4.59 -11.75 -4.84
C LYS A 190 4.90 -12.99 -4.03
N ASP A 191 5.00 -12.87 -2.71
CA ASP A 191 5.26 -13.99 -1.81
C ASP A 191 4.13 -15.03 -1.88
N ILE A 192 2.87 -14.57 -1.90
CA ILE A 192 1.71 -15.45 -2.11
C ILE A 192 1.79 -16.12 -3.47
N ALA A 193 1.99 -15.39 -4.57
CA ALA A 193 2.02 -15.96 -5.91
C ALA A 193 3.10 -17.04 -6.07
N THR A 194 4.33 -16.73 -5.65
CA THR A 194 5.47 -17.65 -5.81
C THR A 194 5.40 -18.83 -4.84
N GLY A 195 4.86 -18.61 -3.63
CA GLY A 195 4.56 -19.67 -2.67
C GLY A 195 3.48 -20.63 -3.15
N LEU A 196 2.38 -20.11 -3.72
CA LEU A 196 1.33 -20.91 -4.34
C LEU A 196 1.83 -21.66 -5.58
N ALA A 197 2.67 -21.03 -6.41
CA ALA A 197 3.25 -21.69 -7.57
C ALA A 197 4.19 -22.84 -7.20
N SER A 198 4.96 -22.69 -6.12
CA SER A 198 5.74 -23.79 -5.53
C SER A 198 4.87 -24.95 -5.01
N GLN A 199 3.56 -24.71 -4.85
CA GLN A 199 2.55 -25.69 -4.47
C GLN A 199 1.68 -26.15 -5.65
N GLY A 200 2.05 -25.85 -6.90
CA GLY A 200 1.29 -26.30 -8.08
C GLY A 200 0.05 -25.46 -8.39
N ILE A 201 0.00 -24.20 -7.95
CA ILE A 201 -1.14 -23.29 -8.13
C ILE A 201 -0.68 -22.05 -8.88
N GLY A 202 -1.32 -21.73 -10.00
CA GLY A 202 -1.01 -20.54 -10.78
C GLY A 202 -1.58 -19.26 -10.15
N SER A 203 -1.07 -18.10 -10.58
CA SER A 203 -1.64 -16.81 -10.17
C SER A 203 -1.50 -15.72 -11.21
N VAL A 204 -2.37 -14.70 -11.08
CA VAL A 204 -2.34 -13.46 -11.85
C VAL A 204 -2.20 -12.29 -10.90
N ARG A 205 -1.22 -11.44 -11.15
CA ARG A 205 -0.97 -10.19 -10.43
C ARG A 205 -0.81 -9.06 -11.42
N TYR A 206 -1.24 -7.85 -11.10
CA TYR A 206 -1.27 -6.73 -12.06
C TYR A 206 -1.04 -5.39 -11.39
N VAL A 207 -0.50 -4.40 -12.10
CA VAL A 207 -0.40 -3.04 -11.59
C VAL A 207 -1.80 -2.42 -11.56
N LYS A 208 -2.19 -1.78 -10.46
CA LYS A 208 -3.46 -1.06 -10.41
C LYS A 208 -3.46 0.08 -11.44
N ARG A 209 -4.59 0.30 -12.10
CA ARG A 209 -4.74 1.42 -13.04
C ARG A 209 -4.49 2.79 -12.42
N THR A 210 -4.61 2.94 -11.09
CA THR A 210 -4.25 4.17 -10.36
C THR A 210 -2.77 4.52 -10.44
N VAL A 211 -1.89 3.55 -10.72
CA VAL A 211 -0.45 3.78 -10.94
C VAL A 211 -0.16 4.13 -12.40
N ILE A 212 -0.83 3.46 -13.34
CA ILE A 212 -0.57 3.63 -14.79
C ILE A 212 -1.29 4.86 -15.36
N TYR A 213 -2.49 5.14 -14.88
CA TYR A 213 -3.39 6.20 -15.38
C TYR A 213 -3.83 7.15 -14.24
N PRO A 214 -2.89 7.75 -13.48
CA PRO A 214 -3.23 8.55 -12.29
C PRO A 214 -4.09 9.78 -12.59
N ALA A 215 -3.97 10.36 -13.80
CA ALA A 215 -4.74 11.53 -14.21
C ALA A 215 -6.26 11.26 -14.25
N GLU A 216 -6.68 10.02 -14.47
CA GLU A 216 -8.09 9.65 -14.48
C GLU A 216 -8.72 9.60 -13.09
N PHE A 217 -7.90 9.67 -12.03
CA PHE A 217 -8.34 9.68 -10.64
C PHE A 217 -8.38 11.10 -10.05
N ALA A 218 -8.27 12.13 -10.91
CA ALA A 218 -8.52 13.52 -10.55
C ALA A 218 -9.99 13.96 -10.72
N LYS A 219 -10.86 13.07 -11.23
CA LYS A 219 -12.32 13.28 -11.40
C LYS A 219 -13.10 12.40 -10.43
N ALA A 220 -14.43 12.42 -10.50
CA ALA A 220 -15.26 11.45 -9.77
C ALA A 220 -14.99 10.01 -10.24
N PHE A 221 -14.79 9.09 -9.30
CA PHE A 221 -14.62 7.66 -9.52
C PHE A 221 -15.10 6.87 -8.31
N THR A 222 -15.26 5.56 -8.45
CA THR A 222 -15.63 4.65 -7.37
C THR A 222 -14.69 3.43 -7.30
N VAL A 223 -14.94 2.49 -6.39
CA VAL A 223 -14.24 1.20 -6.38
C VAL A 223 -14.50 0.37 -7.64
N LYS A 224 -15.55 0.69 -8.41
CA LYS A 224 -15.79 0.04 -9.69
C LYS A 224 -14.60 0.24 -10.62
N GLU A 225 -14.22 1.50 -10.84
CA GLU A 225 -13.07 1.86 -11.68
C GLU A 225 -11.75 1.49 -10.99
N GLU A 226 -11.60 1.79 -9.69
CA GLU A 226 -10.31 1.61 -9.00
C GLU A 226 -9.91 0.13 -8.80
N VAL A 227 -10.90 -0.78 -8.67
CA VAL A 227 -10.66 -2.16 -8.26
C VAL A 227 -11.42 -3.17 -9.11
N MET A 228 -12.74 -3.03 -9.24
CA MET A 228 -13.59 -4.13 -9.69
C MET A 228 -13.45 -4.45 -11.17
N ASP A 229 -13.39 -3.43 -12.04
CA ASP A 229 -13.26 -3.62 -13.49
C ASP A 229 -11.97 -4.40 -13.83
N ASP A 230 -10.86 -4.05 -13.19
CA ASP A 230 -9.56 -4.71 -13.39
C ASP A 230 -9.55 -6.13 -12.80
N ALA A 231 -10.16 -6.34 -11.63
CA ALA A 231 -10.25 -7.67 -11.04
C ALA A 231 -11.08 -8.63 -11.92
N VAL A 232 -12.20 -8.16 -12.49
CA VAL A 232 -13.03 -8.97 -13.41
C VAL A 232 -12.26 -9.28 -14.70
N ALA A 233 -11.55 -8.29 -15.25
CA ALA A 233 -10.69 -8.52 -16.40
C ALA A 233 -9.58 -9.54 -16.08
N ALA A 234 -8.99 -9.50 -14.89
CA ALA A 234 -7.95 -10.44 -14.48
C ALA A 234 -8.48 -11.86 -14.32
N VAL A 235 -9.74 -12.03 -13.88
CA VAL A 235 -10.43 -13.33 -13.89
C VAL A 235 -10.67 -13.83 -15.31
N ALA A 236 -10.97 -12.95 -16.27
CA ALA A 236 -11.09 -13.33 -17.67
C ALA A 236 -9.73 -13.77 -18.25
N LEU A 237 -8.65 -13.02 -17.97
CA LEU A 237 -7.28 -13.39 -18.35
C LEU A 237 -6.86 -14.74 -17.75
N ALA A 238 -7.23 -15.03 -16.50
CA ALA A 238 -6.90 -16.30 -15.85
C ALA A 238 -7.38 -17.52 -16.66
N LYS A 239 -8.51 -17.40 -17.37
CA LYS A 239 -9.07 -18.48 -18.19
C LYS A 239 -8.29 -18.75 -19.48
N THR A 240 -7.47 -17.82 -19.93
CA THR A 240 -6.70 -17.95 -21.17
C THR A 240 -5.29 -18.49 -20.94
N ILE A 241 -4.90 -18.70 -19.68
CA ILE A 241 -3.56 -19.17 -19.33
C ILE A 241 -3.44 -20.65 -19.70
N LYS A 242 -2.39 -20.97 -20.47
CA LYS A 242 -2.11 -22.35 -20.89
C LYS A 242 -1.89 -23.25 -19.66
N GLY A 243 -2.59 -24.37 -19.59
CA GLY A 243 -2.50 -25.33 -18.50
C GLY A 243 -3.41 -25.03 -17.29
N ALA A 244 -4.12 -23.89 -17.30
CA ALA A 244 -5.08 -23.53 -16.26
C ALA A 244 -6.31 -24.47 -16.26
N ASP A 245 -6.76 -24.85 -15.07
CA ASP A 245 -8.09 -25.41 -14.88
C ASP A 245 -9.12 -24.26 -14.76
N VAL A 246 -9.84 -24.02 -15.85
CA VAL A 246 -10.84 -22.94 -15.93
C VAL A 246 -12.02 -23.10 -14.97
N LYS A 247 -12.23 -24.30 -14.39
CA LYS A 247 -13.26 -24.56 -13.38
C LYS A 247 -12.78 -24.26 -11.96
N ASN A 248 -11.47 -24.06 -11.78
CA ASN A 248 -10.83 -23.84 -10.49
C ASN A 248 -10.07 -22.51 -10.47
N ILE A 249 -10.81 -21.43 -10.75
CA ILE A 249 -10.32 -20.05 -10.62
C ILE A 249 -10.83 -19.45 -9.31
N TYR A 250 -9.92 -18.86 -8.56
CA TYR A 250 -10.15 -18.27 -7.26
C TYR A 250 -9.75 -16.80 -7.26
N LEU A 251 -10.39 -16.03 -6.39
CA LEU A 251 -10.05 -14.63 -6.15
C LEU A 251 -9.43 -14.50 -4.76
N PHE A 252 -8.23 -13.94 -4.65
CA PHE A 252 -7.68 -13.50 -3.38
C PHE A 252 -7.80 -11.99 -3.30
N GLY A 253 -8.48 -11.49 -2.28
CA GLY A 253 -8.58 -10.06 -2.01
C GLY A 253 -7.91 -9.71 -0.68
N HIS A 254 -6.99 -8.77 -0.70
CA HIS A 254 -6.35 -8.22 0.49
C HIS A 254 -6.98 -6.89 0.91
N SER A 255 -7.24 -6.67 2.19
CA SER A 255 -7.73 -5.39 2.72
C SER A 255 -8.98 -4.90 1.96
N LEU A 256 -8.94 -3.75 1.28
CA LEU A 256 -10.03 -3.29 0.39
C LEU A 256 -10.42 -4.30 -0.69
N GLY A 257 -9.44 -4.97 -1.32
CA GLY A 257 -9.70 -6.05 -2.28
C GLY A 257 -10.45 -7.21 -1.65
N GLY A 258 -10.17 -7.51 -0.36
CA GLY A 258 -10.88 -8.52 0.42
C GLY A 258 -12.30 -8.08 0.79
N MET A 259 -12.48 -6.82 1.15
CA MET A 259 -13.79 -6.21 1.39
C MET A 259 -14.67 -6.29 0.14
N LEU A 260 -14.08 -6.09 -1.05
CA LEU A 260 -14.78 -6.10 -2.34
C LEU A 260 -14.86 -7.48 -2.99
N ALA A 261 -14.12 -8.48 -2.52
CA ALA A 261 -14.10 -9.81 -3.10
C ALA A 261 -15.51 -10.42 -3.28
N PRO A 262 -16.46 -10.29 -2.34
CA PRO A 262 -17.84 -10.75 -2.56
C PRO A 262 -18.56 -10.01 -3.69
N ARG A 263 -18.34 -8.70 -3.83
CA ARG A 263 -18.93 -7.88 -4.92
C ARG A 263 -18.31 -8.21 -6.27
N ILE A 264 -17.00 -8.44 -6.33
CA ILE A 264 -16.33 -8.91 -7.55
C ILE A 264 -16.88 -10.28 -7.94
N ALA A 265 -17.11 -11.16 -6.97
CA ALA A 265 -17.65 -12.48 -7.22
C ALA A 265 -19.07 -12.46 -7.82
N THR A 266 -19.88 -11.42 -7.60
CA THR A 266 -21.18 -11.31 -8.29
C THR A 266 -21.05 -10.94 -9.77
N LEU A 267 -19.91 -10.34 -10.17
CA LEU A 267 -19.63 -9.94 -11.55
C LEU A 267 -18.82 -10.99 -12.32
N ALA A 268 -18.11 -11.87 -11.61
CA ALA A 268 -17.33 -12.96 -12.17
C ALA A 268 -17.90 -14.32 -11.75
N PRO A 269 -19.05 -14.77 -12.32
CA PRO A 269 -19.77 -15.98 -11.89
C PRO A 269 -18.90 -17.24 -11.91
N ASP A 270 -17.90 -17.31 -12.80
CA ASP A 270 -17.02 -18.48 -12.98
C ASP A 270 -16.00 -18.72 -11.87
N LEU A 271 -15.88 -17.80 -10.90
CA LEU A 271 -15.04 -18.05 -9.72
C LEU A 271 -15.57 -19.24 -8.90
N LYS A 272 -14.71 -20.22 -8.65
CA LYS A 272 -14.97 -21.36 -7.76
C LYS A 272 -15.04 -20.93 -6.29
N GLY A 273 -14.25 -19.92 -5.93
CA GLY A 273 -14.20 -19.40 -4.57
C GLY A 273 -13.46 -18.07 -4.43
N MET A 274 -13.52 -17.53 -3.22
CA MET A 274 -12.84 -16.29 -2.84
C MET A 274 -12.14 -16.43 -1.49
N ILE A 275 -10.99 -15.78 -1.39
CA ILE A 275 -10.17 -15.67 -0.18
C ILE A 275 -10.22 -14.22 0.26
N ILE A 276 -10.86 -13.98 1.40
CA ILE A 276 -11.06 -12.68 2.04
C ILE A 276 -9.96 -12.53 3.09
N ALA A 277 -8.91 -11.76 2.76
CA ALA A 277 -7.70 -11.68 3.58
C ALA A 277 -7.54 -10.29 4.21
N ALA A 278 -7.36 -10.25 5.54
CA ALA A 278 -7.14 -9.02 6.30
C ALA A 278 -8.18 -7.93 5.96
N ALA A 279 -9.45 -8.31 5.83
CA ALA A 279 -10.45 -7.53 5.13
C ALA A 279 -11.48 -6.89 6.07
N PRO A 280 -11.78 -5.60 5.92
CA PRO A 280 -12.86 -4.95 6.66
C PRO A 280 -14.22 -5.65 6.49
N ALA A 281 -14.89 -5.93 7.61
CA ALA A 281 -16.29 -6.35 7.68
C ALA A 281 -17.24 -5.17 7.99
N ARG A 282 -16.68 -4.01 8.36
CA ARG A 282 -17.38 -2.75 8.65
C ARG A 282 -17.17 -1.70 7.56
N LYS A 283 -17.75 -0.51 7.75
CA LYS A 283 -17.52 0.63 6.86
C LYS A 283 -16.06 1.06 6.91
N LEU A 284 -15.49 1.42 5.77
CA LEU A 284 -14.10 1.85 5.68
C LEU A 284 -13.81 3.05 6.60
N THR A 285 -14.79 3.96 6.78
CA THR A 285 -14.71 5.06 7.74
C THR A 285 -14.43 4.57 9.17
N ASP A 286 -15.07 3.50 9.63
CA ASP A 286 -14.89 2.99 10.98
C ASP A 286 -13.49 2.37 11.16
N ILE A 287 -12.99 1.73 10.11
CA ILE A 287 -11.61 1.22 10.07
C ILE A 287 -10.61 2.37 10.20
N ILE A 288 -10.80 3.45 9.43
CA ILE A 288 -9.92 4.63 9.48
C ILE A 288 -9.95 5.28 10.87
N VAL A 289 -11.13 5.40 11.48
CA VAL A 289 -11.27 5.90 12.86
C VAL A 289 -10.51 5.02 13.85
N GLU A 290 -10.65 3.71 13.74
CA GLU A 290 -9.96 2.75 14.62
C GLU A 290 -8.43 2.83 14.47
N GLN A 291 -7.94 2.90 13.23
CA GLN A 291 -6.50 3.07 12.94
C GLN A 291 -5.93 4.35 13.56
N ASN A 292 -6.63 5.49 13.41
CA ASN A 292 -6.19 6.77 13.99
C ASN A 292 -6.15 6.71 15.53
N LYS A 293 -7.18 6.13 16.16
CA LYS A 293 -7.19 5.91 17.62
C LYS A 293 -6.05 5.01 18.08
N TYR A 294 -5.75 3.95 17.32
CA TYR A 294 -4.66 3.04 17.63
C TYR A 294 -3.31 3.75 17.57
N ILE A 295 -3.04 4.53 16.51
CA ILE A 295 -1.79 5.30 16.34
C ILE A 295 -1.57 6.25 17.54
N VAL A 296 -2.60 6.97 17.96
CA VAL A 296 -2.54 7.90 19.09
C VAL A 296 -2.26 7.17 20.40
N THR A 297 -2.92 6.02 20.62
CA THR A 297 -2.64 5.16 21.78
C THR A 297 -1.19 4.68 21.80
N GLN A 298 -0.63 4.32 20.63
CA GLN A 298 0.76 3.87 20.51
C GLN A 298 1.79 4.99 20.75
N ALA A 299 1.43 6.24 20.49
CA ALA A 299 2.33 7.39 20.69
C ALA A 299 2.72 7.59 22.16
N LYS A 300 1.91 7.09 23.12
CA LYS A 300 2.11 7.25 24.57
C LYS A 300 2.38 8.71 24.96
N ASP A 301 1.77 9.64 24.24
CA ASP A 301 1.95 11.08 24.43
C ASP A 301 1.24 11.55 25.70
N THR A 302 1.99 12.12 26.63
CA THR A 302 1.47 12.68 27.89
C THR A 302 1.14 14.18 27.79
N THR A 303 1.46 14.83 26.68
CA THR A 303 1.23 16.28 26.47
C THR A 303 -0.19 16.61 26.01
N GLY A 304 -0.95 15.61 25.56
CA GLY A 304 -2.30 15.77 24.99
C GLY A 304 -2.31 16.25 23.54
N GLN A 305 -1.14 16.45 22.91
CA GLN A 305 -1.05 16.91 21.53
C GLN A 305 -1.53 15.85 20.53
N ALA A 306 -1.20 14.58 20.75
CA ALA A 306 -1.69 13.47 19.94
C ALA A 306 -3.23 13.37 19.98
N GLN A 307 -3.83 13.64 21.13
CA GLN A 307 -5.30 13.65 21.27
C GLN A 307 -5.93 14.80 20.49
N LYS A 308 -5.34 16.01 20.51
CA LYS A 308 -5.84 17.13 19.69
C LYS A 308 -5.81 16.81 18.21
N TYR A 309 -4.73 16.19 17.72
CA TYR A 309 -4.64 15.74 16.33
C TYR A 309 -5.70 14.68 16.00
N LEU A 310 -5.98 13.75 16.93
CA LEU A 310 -7.06 12.79 16.75
C LEU A 310 -8.41 13.49 16.58
N ASP A 311 -8.72 14.45 17.44
CA ASP A 311 -10.00 15.17 17.39
C ASP A 311 -10.18 15.95 16.07
N GLU A 312 -9.09 16.55 15.55
CA GLU A 312 -9.08 17.20 14.23
C GLU A 312 -9.25 16.19 13.09
N ALA A 313 -8.53 15.07 13.13
CA ALA A 313 -8.66 14.01 12.14
C ALA A 313 -10.08 13.44 12.10
N LEU A 314 -10.72 13.22 13.26
CA LEU A 314 -12.10 12.72 13.34
C LEU A 314 -13.10 13.68 12.71
N LYS A 315 -12.91 15.01 12.85
CA LYS A 315 -13.74 16.01 12.16
C LYS A 315 -13.60 15.93 10.64
N LEU A 316 -12.39 15.67 10.14
CA LEU A 316 -12.13 15.51 8.69
C LEU A 316 -12.66 14.18 8.14
N ILE A 317 -12.70 13.14 8.97
CA ILE A 317 -13.20 11.81 8.60
C ILE A 317 -14.73 11.80 8.56
N GLU A 318 -15.42 12.52 9.44
CA GLU A 318 -16.88 12.43 9.59
C GLU A 318 -17.68 12.64 8.29
N PRO A 319 -17.33 13.58 7.39
CA PRO A 319 -18.01 13.72 6.11
C PRO A 319 -17.98 12.45 5.24
N SER A 320 -17.02 11.53 5.44
CA SER A 320 -16.92 10.28 4.68
C SER A 320 -18.07 9.29 4.94
N ARG A 321 -18.92 9.54 5.94
CA ARG A 321 -20.09 8.70 6.28
C ARG A 321 -21.29 8.90 5.38
N LEU A 322 -21.22 9.81 4.41
CA LEU A 322 -22.34 10.09 3.52
C LEU A 322 -22.79 8.85 2.74
N THR A 323 -24.11 8.64 2.67
CA THR A 323 -24.73 7.51 1.95
C THR A 323 -25.42 7.92 0.65
N LYS A 324 -25.50 9.22 0.37
CA LYS A 324 -26.04 9.81 -0.85
C LYS A 324 -25.39 11.16 -1.11
N LEU A 325 -25.29 11.54 -2.37
CA LEU A 325 -24.90 12.89 -2.76
C LEU A 325 -26.09 13.84 -2.57
N GLY A 326 -25.85 14.98 -1.93
CA GLY A 326 -26.82 16.07 -1.82
C GLY A 326 -26.65 17.09 -2.96
N THR A 327 -27.22 18.27 -2.79
CA THR A 327 -27.02 19.40 -3.72
C THR A 327 -25.73 20.18 -3.47
N THR A 328 -25.12 20.02 -2.29
CA THR A 328 -23.97 20.81 -1.82
C THR A 328 -22.62 20.15 -2.04
N ILE A 329 -22.56 18.82 -2.00
CA ILE A 329 -21.32 18.05 -2.20
C ILE A 329 -21.33 17.47 -3.61
N LYS A 330 -20.38 17.89 -4.44
CA LYS A 330 -20.23 17.36 -5.80
C LYS A 330 -19.65 15.94 -5.78
N PRO A 331 -19.92 15.10 -6.79
CA PRO A 331 -19.40 13.73 -6.85
C PRO A 331 -17.88 13.61 -6.75
N ASP A 332 -17.14 14.62 -7.22
CA ASP A 332 -15.68 14.73 -7.25
C ASP A 332 -15.10 15.51 -6.05
N SER A 333 -15.93 15.99 -5.13
CA SER A 333 -15.46 16.65 -3.91
C SER A 333 -14.63 15.68 -3.07
N ILE A 334 -13.41 16.08 -2.70
CA ILE A 334 -12.47 15.21 -2.01
C ILE A 334 -12.76 15.20 -0.50
N ILE A 335 -12.91 13.99 0.04
CA ILE A 335 -13.07 13.71 1.46
C ILE A 335 -11.99 12.68 1.82
N ILE A 336 -11.06 13.06 2.70
CA ILE A 336 -9.91 12.26 3.12
C ILE A 336 -9.17 11.56 1.95
N GLY A 337 -8.92 12.31 0.88
CA GLY A 337 -8.15 11.86 -0.29
C GLY A 337 -8.93 11.06 -1.34
N LEU A 338 -10.24 10.85 -1.16
CA LEU A 338 -11.10 10.13 -2.09
C LEU A 338 -12.35 10.95 -2.45
N PRO A 339 -12.91 10.81 -3.67
CA PRO A 339 -14.07 11.59 -4.07
C PRO A 339 -15.34 11.17 -3.31
N ALA A 340 -16.28 12.09 -3.11
CA ALA A 340 -17.53 11.84 -2.40
C ALA A 340 -18.34 10.66 -3.00
N SER A 341 -18.31 10.50 -4.32
CA SER A 341 -18.92 9.36 -5.04
C SER A 341 -18.37 8.01 -4.59
N TYR A 342 -17.06 7.91 -4.31
CA TYR A 342 -16.41 6.71 -3.81
C TYR A 342 -16.94 6.30 -2.43
N TRP A 343 -17.08 7.28 -1.53
CA TRP A 343 -17.63 7.06 -0.19
C TRP A 343 -19.09 6.64 -0.22
N VAL A 344 -19.92 7.28 -1.06
CA VAL A 344 -21.32 6.89 -1.25
C VAL A 344 -21.43 5.44 -1.72
N ASP A 345 -20.64 5.05 -2.73
CA ASP A 345 -20.66 3.69 -3.26
C ASP A 345 -20.26 2.65 -2.20
N LEU A 346 -19.18 2.89 -1.45
CA LEU A 346 -18.78 2.01 -0.35
C LEU A 346 -19.81 1.97 0.79
N ASN A 347 -20.41 3.11 1.14
CA ASN A 347 -21.37 3.19 2.23
C ASN A 347 -22.73 2.57 1.87
N ALA A 348 -23.08 2.50 0.60
CA ALA A 348 -24.24 1.75 0.11
C ALA A 348 -24.01 0.23 0.09
N TYR A 349 -22.75 -0.22 0.10
CA TYR A 349 -22.38 -1.63 0.02
C TYR A 349 -22.32 -2.32 1.41
N ASN A 350 -22.76 -3.58 1.48
CA ASN A 350 -22.65 -4.46 2.66
C ASN A 350 -21.94 -5.76 2.29
N GLN A 351 -20.64 -5.81 2.54
CA GLN A 351 -19.77 -6.89 2.14
C GLN A 351 -20.10 -8.23 2.81
N VAL A 352 -20.49 -8.22 4.08
CA VAL A 352 -20.83 -9.44 4.83
C VAL A 352 -22.13 -10.05 4.31
N ALA A 353 -23.14 -9.21 4.05
CA ALA A 353 -24.40 -9.66 3.46
C ALA A 353 -24.20 -10.22 2.04
N THR A 354 -23.37 -9.58 1.21
CA THR A 354 -23.05 -10.07 -0.13
C THR A 354 -22.30 -11.40 -0.10
N ALA A 355 -21.33 -11.57 0.81
CA ALA A 355 -20.67 -12.86 0.99
C ALA A 355 -21.65 -13.95 1.46
N LYS A 356 -22.57 -13.60 2.38
CA LYS A 356 -23.62 -14.52 2.84
C LYS A 356 -24.58 -14.92 1.73
N ALA A 357 -24.83 -14.08 0.74
CA ALA A 357 -25.66 -14.45 -0.40
C ALA A 357 -24.93 -15.40 -1.39
N SER A 358 -23.60 -15.49 -1.33
CA SER A 358 -22.81 -16.29 -2.26
C SER A 358 -22.89 -17.80 -1.96
N LEU A 359 -22.89 -18.60 -3.04
CA LEU A 359 -22.77 -20.06 -3.02
C LEU A 359 -21.32 -20.54 -3.26
N LYS A 360 -20.41 -19.63 -3.60
CA LYS A 360 -19.00 -19.93 -3.89
C LYS A 360 -18.25 -20.32 -2.61
N LYS A 361 -17.15 -21.07 -2.72
CA LYS A 361 -16.29 -21.35 -1.55
C LYS A 361 -15.73 -20.02 -1.00
N VAL A 362 -15.72 -19.85 0.31
CA VAL A 362 -15.19 -18.66 1.00
C VAL A 362 -14.14 -19.08 2.02
N LEU A 363 -12.94 -18.52 1.92
CA LEU A 363 -11.94 -18.59 2.97
C LEU A 363 -11.75 -17.20 3.55
N VAL A 364 -11.96 -17.03 4.85
CA VAL A 364 -11.64 -15.78 5.57
C VAL A 364 -10.37 -16.00 6.38
N ILE A 365 -9.36 -15.17 6.12
CA ILE A 365 -8.09 -15.21 6.86
C ILE A 365 -7.79 -13.87 7.52
N GLN A 366 -7.30 -13.91 8.76
CA GLN A 366 -6.94 -12.72 9.52
C GLN A 366 -5.71 -12.96 10.40
N GLY A 367 -4.84 -11.96 10.48
CA GLY A 367 -3.74 -11.92 11.45
C GLY A 367 -4.16 -11.26 12.77
N GLY A 368 -3.74 -11.80 13.91
CA GLY A 368 -4.04 -11.24 15.23
C GLY A 368 -3.24 -9.99 15.58
N ASN A 369 -2.04 -9.85 15.01
CA ASN A 369 -1.18 -8.67 15.13
C ASN A 369 -1.41 -7.65 14.00
N ASP A 370 -2.53 -7.76 13.29
CA ASP A 370 -2.99 -6.75 12.35
C ASP A 370 -3.51 -5.51 13.08
N PHE A 371 -2.83 -4.38 12.87
CA PHE A 371 -3.22 -3.08 13.42
C PHE A 371 -4.09 -2.24 12.48
N GLN A 372 -4.18 -2.62 11.20
CA GLN A 372 -5.01 -1.92 10.22
C GLN A 372 -6.44 -2.44 10.19
N VAL A 373 -6.60 -3.77 10.31
CA VAL A 373 -7.89 -4.43 10.39
C VAL A 373 -7.84 -5.40 11.57
N SER A 374 -8.57 -5.10 12.63
CA SER A 374 -8.48 -5.87 13.86
C SER A 374 -9.24 -7.19 13.79
N GLU A 375 -9.03 -8.04 14.79
CA GLU A 375 -9.79 -9.28 14.99
C GLU A 375 -11.31 -9.04 15.05
N THR A 376 -11.75 -7.83 15.41
CA THR A 376 -13.17 -7.44 15.36
C THR A 376 -13.78 -7.73 14.00
N ASP A 377 -13.11 -7.39 12.90
CA ASP A 377 -13.62 -7.62 11.55
C ASP A 377 -13.65 -9.11 11.18
N PHE A 378 -12.66 -9.90 11.61
CA PHE A 378 -12.70 -11.36 11.46
C PHE A 378 -13.88 -11.99 12.20
N ASN A 379 -14.15 -11.55 13.43
CA ASN A 379 -15.29 -12.04 14.22
C ASN A 379 -16.63 -11.64 13.59
N LEU A 380 -16.71 -10.46 12.96
CA LEU A 380 -17.88 -10.05 12.19
C LEU A 380 -18.08 -10.89 10.92
N TRP A 381 -17.03 -11.19 10.18
CA TRP A 381 -17.10 -12.15 9.07
C TRP A 381 -17.57 -13.53 9.53
N LYS A 382 -16.98 -14.06 10.61
CA LYS A 382 -17.33 -15.36 11.20
C LYS A 382 -18.78 -15.41 11.65
N THR A 383 -19.26 -14.37 12.30
CA THR A 383 -20.64 -14.26 12.76
C THR A 383 -21.62 -14.13 11.59
N GLY A 384 -21.33 -13.25 10.63
CA GLY A 384 -22.21 -12.99 9.50
C GLY A 384 -22.37 -14.18 8.56
N LEU A 385 -21.34 -15.03 8.48
CA LEU A 385 -21.33 -16.26 7.68
C LEU A 385 -21.59 -17.52 8.52
N ALA A 386 -22.00 -17.39 9.78
CA ALA A 386 -22.35 -18.55 10.60
C ALA A 386 -23.41 -19.42 9.91
N GLY A 387 -23.22 -20.74 9.95
CA GLY A 387 -24.08 -21.72 9.28
C GLY A 387 -23.82 -21.93 7.79
N LYS A 388 -22.89 -21.18 7.18
CA LYS A 388 -22.45 -21.43 5.80
C LYS A 388 -21.45 -22.58 5.73
N THR A 389 -21.86 -23.70 5.13
CA THR A 389 -21.00 -24.88 4.90
C THR A 389 -19.89 -24.62 3.87
N ASN A 390 -20.07 -23.60 3.02
CA ASN A 390 -19.09 -23.15 2.04
C ASN A 390 -18.10 -22.11 2.59
N ALA A 391 -18.10 -21.82 3.90
CA ALA A 391 -17.20 -20.84 4.51
C ALA A 391 -16.20 -21.50 5.48
N THR A 392 -14.92 -21.13 5.34
CA THR A 392 -13.81 -21.57 6.19
C THR A 392 -13.14 -20.35 6.82
N PHE A 393 -12.71 -20.46 8.07
CA PHE A 393 -12.10 -19.36 8.83
C PHE A 393 -10.74 -19.80 9.36
N LYS A 394 -9.72 -18.98 9.14
CA LYS A 394 -8.38 -19.19 9.70
C LYS A 394 -7.88 -17.91 10.36
N PHE A 395 -7.54 -18.01 11.64
CA PHE A 395 -6.96 -16.92 12.41
C PHE A 395 -5.51 -17.25 12.72
N TYR A 396 -4.61 -16.29 12.50
CA TYR A 396 -3.18 -16.45 12.69
C TYR A 396 -2.71 -15.44 13.74
N PRO A 397 -2.57 -15.84 15.02
CA PRO A 397 -2.30 -14.88 16.12
C PRO A 397 -1.08 -13.98 15.88
N GLU A 398 0.01 -14.57 15.41
CA GLU A 398 1.31 -13.91 15.21
C GLU A 398 1.51 -13.40 13.78
N VAL A 399 0.45 -12.92 13.14
CA VAL A 399 0.49 -12.41 11.76
C VAL A 399 -0.02 -10.98 11.72
N ASN A 400 0.66 -10.12 10.95
CA ASN A 400 0.28 -8.73 10.75
C ASN A 400 -0.60 -8.52 9.50
N HIS A 401 -0.91 -7.26 9.18
CA HIS A 401 -1.75 -6.90 8.03
C HIS A 401 -1.21 -7.39 6.67
N LEU A 402 0.12 -7.50 6.51
CA LEU A 402 0.77 -8.00 5.28
C LEU A 402 0.83 -9.53 5.25
N LEU A 403 0.10 -10.21 6.14
CA LEU A 403 0.11 -11.66 6.32
C LEU A 403 1.49 -12.24 6.69
N SER A 404 2.37 -11.38 7.21
CA SER A 404 3.73 -11.72 7.61
C SER A 404 3.81 -11.99 9.11
N ALA A 405 4.74 -12.85 9.52
CA ALA A 405 4.95 -13.17 10.92
C ALA A 405 5.36 -11.91 11.71
N GLN A 406 4.74 -11.73 12.86
CA GLN A 406 4.95 -10.59 13.75
C GLN A 406 4.62 -11.05 15.16
N LEU A 407 5.57 -10.93 16.09
CA LEU A 407 5.39 -11.43 17.47
C LEU A 407 4.46 -10.53 18.30
N GLU A 408 4.47 -9.23 18.04
CA GLU A 408 3.67 -8.26 18.77
C GLU A 408 2.96 -7.31 17.82
N LYS A 409 1.76 -6.86 18.20
CA LYS A 409 0.98 -5.88 17.43
C LYS A 409 1.78 -4.57 17.29
N GLY A 410 2.39 -4.40 16.13
CA GLY A 410 3.26 -3.27 15.80
C GLY A 410 2.51 -2.08 15.22
N ASN A 411 3.26 -1.07 14.79
CA ASN A 411 2.76 0.08 14.05
C ASN A 411 3.36 0.12 12.63
N SER A 412 3.15 1.21 11.89
CA SER A 412 3.63 1.36 10.51
C SER A 412 5.15 1.20 10.34
N SER A 413 5.96 1.39 11.39
CA SER A 413 7.41 1.18 11.34
C SER A 413 7.78 -0.28 11.05
N GLN A 414 6.92 -1.25 11.39
CA GLN A 414 7.19 -2.67 11.12
C GLN A 414 7.31 -2.96 9.61
N TYR A 415 6.68 -2.14 8.77
CA TYR A 415 6.75 -2.29 7.32
C TYR A 415 8.05 -1.77 6.71
N GLN A 416 8.97 -1.23 7.51
CA GLN A 416 10.32 -0.88 7.06
C GLN A 416 11.31 -2.04 7.23
N THR A 417 10.92 -3.07 7.97
CA THR A 417 11.67 -4.31 8.12
C THR A 417 11.22 -5.29 7.05
N MET A 418 12.19 -5.95 6.40
CA MET A 418 11.91 -6.98 5.42
C MET A 418 11.42 -8.24 6.13
N VAL A 419 10.23 -8.71 5.72
CA VAL A 419 9.60 -9.93 6.19
C VAL A 419 8.71 -10.48 5.07
N ASN A 420 8.69 -11.81 4.91
CA ASN A 420 7.81 -12.46 3.96
C ASN A 420 6.47 -12.83 4.58
N VAL A 421 5.47 -13.05 3.71
CA VAL A 421 4.22 -13.72 4.10
C VAL A 421 4.54 -15.04 4.82
N ALA A 422 3.85 -15.31 5.92
CA ALA A 422 4.10 -16.49 6.74
C ALA A 422 3.80 -17.79 5.96
N GLU A 423 4.70 -18.77 6.06
CA GLU A 423 4.62 -20.02 5.29
C GLU A 423 3.30 -20.77 5.54
N ASN A 424 2.86 -20.81 6.80
CA ASN A 424 1.62 -21.47 7.20
C ASN A 424 0.38 -20.85 6.54
N VAL A 425 0.36 -19.53 6.33
CA VAL A 425 -0.71 -18.83 5.59
C VAL A 425 -0.76 -19.33 4.15
N VAL A 426 0.40 -19.36 3.46
CA VAL A 426 0.47 -19.84 2.07
C VAL A 426 0.07 -21.32 1.96
N LYS A 427 0.57 -22.16 2.87
CA LYS A 427 0.24 -23.60 2.91
C LYS A 427 -1.26 -23.83 3.13
N ASP A 428 -1.88 -23.09 4.05
CA ASP A 428 -3.32 -23.21 4.32
C ASP A 428 -4.17 -22.74 3.13
N ILE A 429 -3.79 -21.64 2.47
CA ILE A 429 -4.46 -21.19 1.24
C ILE A 429 -4.35 -22.29 0.16
N ALA A 430 -3.15 -22.82 -0.06
CA ALA A 430 -2.92 -23.87 -1.05
C ALA A 430 -3.74 -25.14 -0.75
N ALA A 431 -3.77 -25.56 0.52
CA ALA A 431 -4.55 -26.72 0.95
C ALA A 431 -6.05 -26.49 0.73
N TRP A 432 -6.57 -25.31 1.06
CA TRP A 432 -7.98 -24.97 0.86
C TRP A 432 -8.40 -24.93 -0.62
N ILE A 433 -7.49 -24.48 -1.51
CA ILE A 433 -7.71 -24.47 -2.96
C ILE A 433 -7.79 -25.90 -3.53
N LYS A 434 -6.98 -26.82 -3.00
CA LYS A 434 -6.86 -28.21 -3.47
C LYS A 434 -7.97 -29.15 -2.96
N GLN A 435 -8.76 -28.72 -1.97
CA GLN A 435 -9.98 -29.41 -1.51
C GLN A 435 -11.12 -29.18 -2.49
#